data_AF-A0A0A1H225-F1
#
_entry.id   AF-A0A0A1H225-F1
#
_cell.length_a   1.000
_cell.length_b   1.000
_cell.length_c   1.000
_cell.angle_alpha   90.00
_cell.angle_beta   90.00
_cell.angle_gamma   90.00
#
_symmetry.space_group_name_H-M   'P 1'
#
loop_
_entity.id
_entity.type
_entity.pdbx_description
1 polymer ?
#
loop_
_entity_poly.entity_id
_entity_poly.type
_entity_poly.pdbx_seq_one_letter_code
_entity_poly.pdbx_strand_id
1 'polypeptide(L)'
;MGKKTPPRTNWVSVRLTKADIRDITGQAKLAGISRSELLRMRCIHKPVVSRTDIQTAKSIEKLGRMLKHFYPKNKAWASAEDRRKFWRTIEELQHTAQALRGNQDGKCSPK
;
A
#
# COMPACT_ATOMS: atom_id res chain seq x y z
N MET A 1 -11.41 4.58 -22.45
CA MET A 1 -10.55 5.77 -22.49
C MET A 1 -10.36 6.29 -21.07
N GLY A 2 -9.13 6.32 -20.53
CA GLY A 2 -8.90 6.82 -19.17
C GLY A 2 -9.11 8.32 -19.09
N LYS A 3 -9.91 8.81 -18.12
CA LYS A 3 -10.12 10.24 -17.88
C LYS A 3 -8.76 10.91 -17.63
N LYS A 4 -8.34 11.85 -18.49
CA LYS A 4 -7.14 12.66 -18.27
C LYS A 4 -7.38 13.58 -17.08
N THR A 5 -6.50 13.54 -16.09
CA THR A 5 -6.53 14.48 -14.95
C THR A 5 -6.27 15.90 -15.46
N PRO A 6 -7.06 16.92 -15.08
CA PRO A 6 -6.80 18.29 -15.50
C PRO A 6 -5.42 18.78 -15.01
N PRO A 7 -4.76 19.68 -15.75
CA PRO A 7 -3.47 20.25 -15.35
C PRO A 7 -3.60 21.03 -14.04
N ARG A 8 -2.56 20.97 -13.21
CA ARG A 8 -2.50 21.68 -11.93
C ARG A 8 -1.86 23.06 -12.14
N THR A 9 -2.68 24.11 -12.15
CA THR A 9 -2.25 25.47 -12.54
C THR A 9 -2.04 26.43 -11.36
N ASN A 10 -2.67 26.16 -10.21
CA ASN A 10 -2.64 27.05 -9.04
C ASN A 10 -1.51 26.68 -8.07
N TRP A 11 -0.87 27.70 -7.49
CA TRP A 11 0.22 27.55 -6.53
C TRP A 11 -0.22 27.90 -5.11
N VAL A 12 0.33 27.19 -4.13
CA VAL A 12 0.16 27.46 -2.70
C VAL A 12 1.55 27.61 -2.08
N SER A 13 1.78 28.72 -1.40
CA SER A 13 3.06 29.02 -0.73
C SER A 13 2.89 28.88 0.78
N VAL A 14 3.84 28.19 1.44
CA VAL A 14 3.83 27.95 2.89
C VAL A 14 5.20 28.33 3.45
N ARG A 15 5.22 28.97 4.62
CA ARG A 15 6.46 29.28 5.35
C ARG A 15 6.86 28.06 6.19
N LEU A 16 8.10 27.60 6.03
CA LEU A 16 8.64 26.42 6.68
C LEU A 16 10.03 26.72 7.24
N THR A 17 10.37 26.10 8.36
CA THR A 17 11.72 26.11 8.88
C THR A 17 12.63 25.18 8.07
N LYS A 18 13.95 25.29 8.27
CA LYS A 18 14.91 24.34 7.67
C LYS A 18 14.69 22.91 8.15
N ALA A 19 14.25 22.73 9.40
CA ALA A 19 13.93 21.43 9.97
C ALA A 19 12.73 20.81 9.25
N ASP A 20 11.65 21.57 9.08
CA ASP A 20 10.44 21.10 8.39
C ASP A 20 10.75 20.64 6.95
N ILE A 21 11.57 21.41 6.22
CA ILE A 21 11.96 21.06 4.84
C ILE A 21 12.74 19.74 4.81
N ARG A 22 13.67 19.53 5.76
CA ARG A 22 14.44 18.29 5.86
C ARG A 22 13.51 17.10 6.14
N ASP A 23 12.56 17.28 7.05
CA ASP A 23 11.64 16.21 7.46
C ASP A 23 10.68 15.85 6.32
N ILE A 24 10.10 16.84 5.64
CA ILE A 24 9.29 16.64 4.42
C ILE A 24 10.09 15.91 3.34
N THR A 25 11.36 16.27 3.16
CA THR A 25 12.23 15.63 2.17
C THR A 25 12.51 14.17 2.53
N GLY A 26 12.77 13.87 3.81
CA GLY A 26 12.93 12.51 4.30
C GLY A 26 11.67 11.66 4.10
N GLN A 27 10.51 12.18 4.48
CA GLN A 27 9.22 11.50 4.30
C GLN A 27 8.92 11.22 2.82
N ALA A 28 9.16 12.20 1.94
CA ALA A 28 8.97 12.05 0.50
C ALA A 28 9.87 10.94 -0.07
N LYS A 29 11.13 10.88 0.39
CA LYS A 29 12.09 9.84 0.02
C LYS A 29 11.65 8.45 0.48
N LEU A 30 11.17 8.33 1.72
CA LEU A 30 10.63 7.06 2.27
C LEU A 30 9.39 6.57 1.52
N ALA A 31 8.52 7.50 1.11
CA ALA A 31 7.34 7.20 0.30
C ALA A 31 7.65 7.00 -1.20
N GLY A 32 8.84 7.37 -1.67
CA GLY A 32 9.24 7.27 -3.08
C GLY A 32 8.51 8.24 -4.00
N ILE A 33 8.03 9.37 -3.47
CA ILE A 33 7.28 10.41 -4.20
C ILE A 33 7.96 11.78 -4.08
N SER A 34 7.53 12.77 -4.86
CA SER A 34 8.05 14.13 -4.75
C SER A 34 7.50 14.86 -3.52
N ARG A 35 8.22 15.88 -3.02
CA ARG A 35 7.76 16.72 -1.90
C ARG A 35 6.38 17.34 -2.18
N SER A 36 6.17 17.82 -3.41
CA SER A 36 4.89 18.41 -3.82
C SER A 36 3.77 17.37 -3.89
N GLU A 37 4.05 16.13 -4.28
CA GLU A 37 3.07 15.04 -4.22
C GLU A 37 2.74 14.67 -2.78
N LEU A 38 3.75 14.53 -1.92
CA LEU A 38 3.57 14.25 -0.49
C LEU A 38 2.66 15.28 0.17
N LEU A 39 2.96 16.57 0.00
CA LEU A 39 2.16 17.67 0.55
C LEU A 39 0.73 17.65 0.01
N ARG A 40 0.55 17.49 -1.30
CA ARG A 40 -0.79 17.39 -1.90
C ARG A 40 -1.59 16.21 -1.36
N MET A 41 -0.95 15.05 -1.24
CA MET A 41 -1.61 13.87 -0.69
C MET A 41 -2.06 14.12 0.75
N ARG A 42 -1.18 14.66 1.60
CA ARG A 42 -1.52 14.98 3.00
C ARG A 42 -2.61 16.05 3.11
N CYS A 43 -2.52 17.16 2.37
CA CYS A 43 -3.50 18.25 2.42
C CYS A 43 -4.89 17.83 1.90
N ILE A 44 -4.95 16.87 0.98
CA ILE A 44 -6.20 16.37 0.38
C ILE A 44 -6.61 15.02 1.03
N HIS A 45 -6.09 14.71 2.23
CA HIS A 45 -6.43 13.51 3.01
C HIS A 45 -6.25 12.18 2.25
N LYS A 46 -5.34 12.13 1.28
CA LYS A 46 -4.94 10.90 0.61
C LYS A 46 -3.88 10.17 1.44
N PRO A 47 -4.03 8.86 1.67
CA PRO A 47 -3.07 8.10 2.46
C PRO A 47 -1.72 8.07 1.74
N VAL A 48 -0.66 8.45 2.46
CA VAL A 48 0.72 8.31 1.99
C VAL A 48 1.23 6.98 2.50
N VAL A 49 1.46 6.04 1.58
CA VAL A 49 1.97 4.70 1.88
C VAL A 49 3.48 4.71 1.69
N SER A 50 4.22 4.05 2.60
CA SER A 50 5.67 3.98 2.45
C SER A 50 6.05 3.06 1.29
N ARG A 51 7.21 3.32 0.66
CA ARG A 51 7.73 2.44 -0.39
C ARG A 51 7.98 1.02 0.14
N THR A 52 8.40 0.92 1.39
CA THR A 52 8.64 -0.36 2.08
C THR A 52 7.35 -1.16 2.18
N ASP A 53 6.24 -0.55 2.60
CA ASP A 53 4.95 -1.26 2.74
C ASP A 53 4.45 -1.80 1.40
N ILE A 54 4.59 -0.99 0.33
CA ILE A 54 4.25 -1.42 -1.03
C ILE A 54 5.11 -2.63 -1.45
N GLN A 55 6.40 -2.62 -1.12
CA GLN A 55 7.31 -3.71 -1.47
C GLN A 55 7.02 -4.98 -0.65
N THR A 56 6.70 -4.82 0.64
CA THR A 56 6.29 -5.92 1.51
C THR A 56 4.98 -6.54 1.03
N ALA A 57 3.98 -5.73 0.69
CA ALA A 57 2.71 -6.21 0.13
C ALA A 57 2.92 -7.04 -1.15
N LYS A 58 3.76 -6.55 -2.07
CA LYS A 58 4.13 -7.31 -3.29
C LYS A 58 4.81 -8.65 -2.97
N SER A 59 5.65 -8.67 -1.94
CA SER A 59 6.36 -9.88 -1.52
C SER A 59 5.39 -10.90 -0.92
N ILE A 60 4.46 -10.45 -0.07
CA ILE A 60 3.39 -11.29 0.48
C ILE A 60 2.51 -11.87 -0.64
N GLU A 61 2.10 -11.05 -1.61
CA GLU A 61 1.32 -11.51 -2.77
C GLU A 61 2.07 -12.57 -3.58
N LYS A 62 3.38 -12.39 -3.78
CA LYS A 62 4.23 -13.37 -4.47
C LYS A 62 4.25 -14.70 -3.71
N LEU A 63 4.44 -14.66 -2.40
CA LEU A 63 4.42 -15.86 -1.55
C LEU A 63 3.05 -16.55 -1.58
N GLY A 64 1.95 -15.80 -1.48
CA GLY A 64 0.59 -16.33 -1.57
C GLY A 64 0.31 -17.01 -2.92
N ARG A 65 0.78 -16.43 -4.04
CA ARG A 65 0.70 -17.05 -5.37
C ARG A 65 1.53 -18.32 -5.46
N MET A 66 2.74 -18.33 -4.89
CA MET A 66 3.58 -19.52 -4.82
C MET A 66 2.88 -20.64 -4.03
N LEU A 67 2.35 -20.34 -2.85
CA LEU A 67 1.60 -21.31 -2.04
C LEU A 67 0.42 -21.88 -2.82
N LYS A 68 -0.39 -21.01 -3.46
CA LYS A 68 -1.52 -21.45 -4.30
C LYS A 68 -1.06 -22.35 -5.45
N HIS A 69 0.09 -22.07 -6.07
CA HIS A 69 0.65 -22.88 -7.14
C HIS A 69 1.07 -24.27 -6.66
N PHE A 70 1.66 -24.36 -5.47
CA PHE A 70 2.09 -25.63 -4.87
C PHE A 70 0.95 -26.43 -4.22
N TYR A 71 -0.28 -25.91 -4.21
CA TYR A 71 -1.42 -26.63 -3.65
C TYR A 71 -1.72 -27.92 -4.45
N PRO A 72 -1.61 -29.12 -3.85
CA PRO A 72 -1.78 -30.36 -4.59
C PRO A 72 -3.23 -30.56 -5.04
N LYS A 73 -3.40 -31.02 -6.29
CA LYS A 73 -4.71 -31.35 -6.85
C LYS A 73 -5.32 -32.60 -6.22
N ASN A 74 -4.49 -33.57 -5.88
CA ASN A 74 -4.91 -34.73 -5.09
C ASN A 74 -5.31 -34.25 -3.68
N LYS A 75 -6.37 -34.80 -3.09
CA LYS A 75 -6.83 -34.46 -1.74
C LYS A 75 -6.22 -35.37 -0.66
N ALA A 76 -5.48 -36.41 -1.03
CA ALA A 76 -4.93 -37.42 -0.12
C ALA A 76 -3.76 -36.93 0.76
N TRP A 77 -3.15 -35.79 0.44
CA TRP A 77 -2.03 -35.24 1.22
C TRP A 77 -2.45 -34.64 2.57
N ALA A 78 -3.74 -34.39 2.79
CA ALA A 78 -4.22 -33.67 3.96
C ALA A 78 -5.69 -33.95 4.28
N SER A 79 -6.04 -33.81 5.56
CA SER A 79 -7.43 -33.84 5.99
C SER A 79 -8.25 -32.69 5.38
N ALA A 80 -9.58 -32.77 5.47
CA ALA A 80 -10.44 -31.67 5.07
C ALA A 80 -10.24 -30.41 5.92
N GLU A 81 -9.77 -30.56 7.17
CA GLU A 81 -9.47 -29.43 8.05
C GLU A 81 -8.18 -28.73 7.66
N ASP A 82 -7.11 -29.49 7.38
CA ASP A 82 -5.82 -28.92 6.96
C ASP A 82 -5.94 -28.16 5.65
N ARG A 83 -6.74 -28.69 4.70
CA ARG A 83 -7.06 -27.99 3.45
C ARG A 83 -7.80 -26.68 3.70
N ARG A 84 -8.71 -26.62 4.68
CA ARG A 84 -9.39 -25.37 5.07
C ARG A 84 -8.42 -24.37 5.70
N LYS A 85 -7.53 -24.83 6.61
CA LYS A 85 -6.49 -23.99 7.23
C LYS A 85 -5.54 -23.40 6.19
N PHE A 86 -5.17 -24.19 5.18
CA PHE A 86 -4.33 -23.73 4.07
C PHE A 86 -4.97 -22.56 3.31
N TRP A 87 -6.23 -22.70 2.90
CA TRP A 87 -6.93 -21.63 2.16
C TRP A 87 -7.16 -20.39 3.02
N ARG A 88 -7.50 -20.56 4.30
CA ARG A 88 -7.60 -19.45 5.26
C ARG A 88 -6.28 -18.67 5.38
N THR A 89 -5.15 -19.38 5.42
CA THR A 89 -3.83 -18.74 5.46
C THR A 89 -3.58 -17.89 4.20
N ILE A 90 -3.96 -18.38 3.01
CA ILE A 90 -3.83 -17.60 1.77
C ILE A 90 -4.71 -16.34 1.81
N GLU A 91 -5.94 -16.46 2.31
CA GLU A 91 -6.85 -15.32 2.48
C GLU A 91 -6.28 -14.28 3.46
N GLU A 92 -5.73 -14.72 4.60
CA GLU A 92 -5.08 -13.85 5.58
C GLU A 92 -3.86 -13.12 5.00
N LEU A 93 -3.04 -13.80 4.18
CA LEU A 93 -1.92 -13.17 3.47
C LEU A 93 -2.41 -12.09 2.49
N GLN A 94 -3.50 -12.35 1.78
CA GLN A 94 -4.10 -11.36 0.87
C GLN A 94 -4.63 -10.14 1.63
N HIS A 95 -5.36 -10.36 2.74
CA HIS A 95 -5.83 -9.28 3.60
C HIS A 95 -4.67 -8.45 4.17
N THR A 96 -3.60 -9.09 4.61
CA THR A 96 -2.40 -8.42 5.13
C THR A 96 -1.72 -7.57 4.07
N ALA A 97 -1.55 -8.10 2.85
CA ALA A 97 -0.98 -7.33 1.73
C ALA A 97 -1.86 -6.11 1.39
N GLN A 98 -3.18 -6.26 1.42
CA GLN A 98 -4.11 -5.16 1.17
C GLN A 98 -4.03 -4.09 2.27
N ALA A 99 -3.94 -4.49 3.54
CA ALA A 99 -3.78 -3.57 4.66
C ALA A 99 -2.50 -2.73 4.54
N LEU A 100 -1.38 -3.35 4.14
CA LEU A 100 -0.10 -2.67 3.91
C LEU A 100 -0.15 -1.67 2.75
N ARG A 101 -0.98 -1.93 1.73
CA ARG A 101 -1.19 -0.98 0.63
C ARG A 101 -2.02 0.24 1.06
N GLY A 102 -2.58 0.23 2.28
CA GLY A 102 -3.54 1.21 2.77
C GLY A 102 -4.90 1.04 2.09
N ASN A 103 -5.99 1.28 2.82
CA ASN A 103 -7.32 1.38 2.22
C ASN A 103 -7.28 2.48 1.15
N GLN A 104 -7.32 2.08 -0.13
CA GLN A 104 -7.43 3.01 -1.26
C GLN A 104 -8.80 3.72 -1.28
N ASP A 105 -9.69 3.34 -0.35
CA ASP A 105 -10.99 3.93 -0.05
C ASP A 105 -10.86 5.23 0.77
N GLY A 106 -9.99 6.13 0.34
CA GLY A 106 -10.21 7.58 0.39
C GLY A 106 -10.52 8.28 1.73
N LYS A 107 -10.21 7.73 2.91
CA LYS A 107 -10.40 8.45 4.18
C LYS A 107 -9.19 8.30 5.10
N CYS A 108 -8.36 9.34 5.14
CA CYS A 108 -7.53 9.59 6.32
C CYS A 108 -8.48 10.09 7.42
N SER A 109 -8.64 9.34 8.51
CA SER A 109 -9.40 9.82 9.67
C SER A 109 -8.74 11.11 10.20
N PRO A 110 -9.49 12.21 10.35
CA PRO A 110 -8.99 13.37 11.08
C PRO A 110 -8.77 12.95 12.55
N LYS A 111 -7.61 13.28 13.08
CA LYS A 111 -7.36 13.25 14.53
C LYS A 111 -8.11 14.40 15.18
#